data_AF-A0A5C8EJM2-F1
#
_entry.id   AF-A0A5C8EJM2-F1
#
_cell.length_a   1.000
_cell.length_b   1.000
_cell.length_c   1.000
_cell.angle_alpha   90.00
_cell.angle_beta   90.00
_cell.angle_gamma   90.00
#
_symmetry.space_group_name_H-M   'P 1'
#
loop_
_entity.id
_entity.type
_entity.pdbx_description
1 polymer ?
#
loop_
_entity_poly.entity_id
_entity_poly.type
_entity_poly.pdbx_seq_one_letter_code
_entity_poly.pdbx_strand_id
1 'polypeptide(L)'
;MKKIFLTILLVIAVYSHNLKAVSLSMGFLGQFAISGASTNKSVPSDFRDFDSGFSFLIGVNQSLVNTLSVSILAELGYYHDSYDFKHNMSRDRITENYQFDSFLIGGFGKFHFSFFSLGIGGGIKIPISAVYKKEINSSANRYYLSRGDIKDIFQTSIIPYLKASLDFSIFNYALFGLYVNYDFPIKFQKNNFMDNILVNKNYMTGLDIGIQLGYFVNFEKYNR
;
A
#
# COMPACT_ATOMS: atom_id res chain seq x y z
N MET A 1 5.05 -6.23 24.33
CA MET A 1 3.72 -6.84 24.13
C MET A 1 2.67 -6.30 25.10
N LYS A 2 2.88 -6.36 26.43
CA LYS A 2 1.90 -5.83 27.42
C LYS A 2 1.53 -4.34 27.25
N LYS A 3 2.50 -3.49 26.87
CA LYS A 3 2.26 -2.05 26.65
C LYS A 3 1.33 -1.77 25.47
N ILE A 4 1.51 -2.47 24.35
CA ILE A 4 0.67 -2.32 23.14
C ILE A 4 -0.76 -2.79 23.42
N PHE A 5 -0.93 -3.90 24.13
CA PHE A 5 -2.25 -4.39 24.54
C PHE A 5 -2.96 -3.40 25.46
N LEU A 6 -2.23 -2.77 26.39
CA LEU A 6 -2.78 -1.74 27.27
C LEU A 6 -3.18 -0.47 26.49
N THR A 7 -2.41 -0.08 25.48
CA THR A 7 -2.77 1.06 24.61
C THR A 7 -4.01 0.76 23.77
N ILE A 8 -4.11 -0.44 23.21
CA ILE A 8 -5.30 -0.90 22.47
C ILE A 8 -6.51 -0.92 23.40
N LEU A 9 -6.36 -1.46 24.63
CA LEU A 9 -7.42 -1.50 25.63
C LEU A 9 -7.83 -0.09 26.08
N LEU A 10 -6.89 0.84 26.22
CA LEU A 10 -7.16 2.23 26.58
C LEU A 10 -7.89 2.97 25.45
N VAL A 11 -7.50 2.73 24.19
CA VAL A 11 -8.21 3.24 23.01
C VAL A 11 -9.63 2.69 23.00
N ILE A 12 -9.82 1.37 23.15
CA ILE A 12 -11.15 0.74 23.22
C ILE A 12 -11.97 1.30 24.39
N ALA A 13 -11.37 1.51 25.56
CA ALA A 13 -12.04 2.06 26.74
C ALA A 13 -12.45 3.53 26.56
N VAL A 14 -11.60 4.38 25.96
CA VAL A 14 -11.94 5.77 25.61
C VAL A 14 -13.04 5.80 24.54
N TYR A 15 -13.02 4.89 23.57
CA TYR A 15 -14.09 4.71 22.59
C TYR A 15 -15.41 4.25 23.24
N SER A 16 -15.36 3.39 24.26
CA SER A 16 -16.55 2.84 24.92
C SER A 16 -17.42 3.87 25.64
N HIS A 17 -16.85 5.00 26.07
CA HIS A 17 -17.60 6.05 26.78
C HIS A 17 -18.41 6.98 25.86
N ASN A 18 -18.16 6.98 24.53
CA ASN A 18 -18.85 7.84 23.55
C ASN A 18 -19.47 7.08 22.35
N LEU A 19 -19.76 5.78 22.50
CA LEU A 19 -20.37 4.92 21.47
C LEU A 19 -21.75 5.40 20.95
N LYS A 20 -22.36 6.42 21.55
CA LYS A 20 -23.68 6.91 21.14
C LYS A 20 -23.68 7.62 19.77
N ALA A 21 -22.54 8.15 19.31
CA ALA A 21 -22.43 8.98 18.10
C ALA A 21 -21.47 8.42 17.02
N VAL A 22 -21.11 7.13 17.10
CA VAL A 22 -20.19 6.49 16.15
C VAL A 22 -20.98 5.70 15.10
N SER A 23 -20.70 5.95 13.83
CA SER A 23 -21.32 5.34 12.66
C SER A 23 -20.41 4.24 12.10
N LEU A 24 -20.98 3.19 11.51
CA LEU A 24 -20.20 2.22 10.73
C LEU A 24 -19.79 2.86 9.40
N SER A 25 -18.54 2.66 8.99
CA SER A 25 -18.03 3.14 7.70
C SER A 25 -17.44 1.99 6.91
N MET A 26 -17.78 1.94 5.63
CA MET A 26 -17.25 0.95 4.70
C MET A 26 -16.87 1.62 3.38
N GLY A 27 -15.85 1.10 2.72
CA GLY A 27 -15.50 1.57 1.39
C GLY A 27 -14.81 0.51 0.55
N PHE A 28 -14.93 0.66 -0.76
CA PHE A 28 -14.22 -0.13 -1.76
C PHE A 28 -13.46 0.84 -2.66
N LEU A 29 -12.17 0.61 -2.85
CA LEU A 29 -11.28 1.45 -3.64
C LEU A 29 -10.58 0.58 -4.70
N GLY A 30 -10.70 0.95 -5.97
CA GLY A 30 -9.78 0.55 -7.03
C GLY A 30 -8.71 1.61 -7.21
N GLN A 31 -7.47 1.21 -7.42
CA GLN A 31 -6.30 2.09 -7.39
C GLN A 31 -5.39 1.80 -8.57
N PHE A 32 -4.87 2.87 -9.18
CA PHE A 32 -3.95 2.81 -10.30
C PHE A 32 -2.89 3.89 -10.11
N ALA A 33 -1.61 3.53 -10.24
CA ALA A 33 -0.50 4.45 -10.05
C ALA A 33 0.60 4.28 -11.08
N ILE A 34 1.38 5.34 -11.26
CA ILE A 34 2.74 5.24 -11.78
C ILE A 34 3.65 4.87 -10.61
N SER A 35 4.59 3.95 -10.83
CA SER A 35 5.51 3.45 -9.81
C SER A 35 6.95 3.84 -10.13
N GLY A 36 7.64 4.33 -9.11
CA GLY A 36 9.08 4.55 -9.11
C GLY A 36 9.76 3.64 -8.10
N ALA A 37 10.93 3.12 -8.44
CA ALA A 37 11.67 2.20 -7.59
C ALA A 37 13.14 2.63 -7.40
N SER A 38 13.71 2.30 -6.24
CA SER A 38 15.10 2.60 -5.91
C SER A 38 15.79 1.41 -5.25
N THR A 39 17.07 1.23 -5.58
CA THR A 39 17.94 0.20 -4.98
C THR A 39 18.59 0.66 -3.67
N ASN A 40 18.43 1.94 -3.33
CA ASN A 40 18.94 2.60 -2.14
C ASN A 40 17.81 2.85 -1.14
N LYS A 41 18.12 3.17 0.11
CA LYS A 41 17.12 3.54 1.14
C LYS A 41 16.53 4.95 0.95
N SER A 42 16.49 5.44 -0.28
CA SER A 42 16.03 6.78 -0.63
C SER A 42 14.73 6.71 -1.40
N VAL A 43 13.92 7.76 -1.27
CA VAL A 43 12.69 7.92 -2.05
C VAL A 43 13.04 7.91 -3.55
N PRO A 44 12.40 7.05 -4.36
CA PRO A 44 12.59 7.03 -5.81
C PRO A 44 12.22 8.36 -6.47
N SER A 45 12.95 8.74 -7.52
CA SER A 45 12.66 9.92 -8.37
C SER A 45 12.17 9.56 -9.77
N ASP A 46 12.40 8.32 -10.21
CA ASP A 46 12.20 7.90 -11.59
C ASP A 46 11.02 6.94 -11.67
N PHE A 47 9.91 7.40 -12.26
CA PHE A 47 8.67 6.63 -12.43
C PHE A 47 8.66 5.94 -13.78
N ARG A 48 8.57 4.61 -13.79
CA ARG A 48 8.88 3.79 -14.98
C ARG A 48 7.98 2.58 -15.19
N ASP A 49 7.13 2.26 -14.23
CA ASP A 49 6.15 1.18 -14.35
C ASP A 49 4.79 1.62 -13.80
N PHE A 50 3.82 0.72 -13.84
CA PHE A 50 2.47 0.95 -13.35
C PHE A 50 2.06 -0.08 -12.30
N ASP A 51 1.35 0.41 -11.30
CA ASP A 51 0.82 -0.38 -10.21
C ASP A 51 -0.70 -0.31 -10.20
N SER A 52 -1.33 -1.37 -9.70
CA SER A 52 -2.78 -1.40 -9.54
C SER A 52 -3.18 -2.23 -8.35
N GLY A 53 -4.35 -1.92 -7.78
CA GLY A 53 -4.83 -2.67 -6.62
C GLY A 53 -6.29 -2.40 -6.32
N PHE A 54 -6.82 -3.19 -5.39
CA PHE A 54 -8.10 -2.95 -4.79
C PHE A 54 -7.99 -3.03 -3.27
N SER A 55 -8.73 -2.18 -2.56
CA SER A 55 -8.84 -2.25 -1.12
C SER A 55 -10.28 -2.10 -0.63
N PHE A 56 -10.56 -2.80 0.45
CA PHE A 56 -11.76 -2.73 1.24
C PHE A 56 -11.42 -2.07 2.58
N LEU A 57 -12.18 -1.03 2.90
CA LEU A 57 -12.08 -0.26 4.12
C LEU A 57 -13.28 -0.58 5.01
N ILE A 58 -13.03 -0.83 6.28
CA ILE A 58 -14.10 -1.01 7.27
C ILE A 58 -13.70 -0.42 8.61
N GLY A 59 -14.61 0.31 9.24
CA GLY A 59 -14.37 0.82 10.58
C GLY A 59 -15.45 1.77 11.03
N VAL A 60 -15.02 2.82 11.70
CA VAL A 60 -15.92 3.73 12.39
C VAL A 60 -15.73 5.15 11.92
N ASN A 61 -16.82 5.91 11.83
CA ASN A 61 -16.81 7.35 11.61
C ASN A 61 -17.49 8.07 12.77
N GLN A 62 -16.89 9.18 13.18
CA GLN A 62 -17.44 10.08 14.18
C GLN A 62 -17.62 11.46 13.57
N SER A 63 -18.86 11.94 13.54
CA SER A 63 -19.16 13.33 13.21
C SER A 63 -18.71 14.24 14.35
N LEU A 64 -17.94 15.28 14.02
CA LEU A 64 -17.53 16.33 14.95
C LEU A 64 -18.54 17.49 14.89
N VAL A 65 -18.86 17.92 13.68
CA VAL A 65 -19.90 18.91 13.33
C VAL A 65 -20.49 18.52 11.96
N ASN A 66 -21.58 19.16 11.52
CA ASN A 66 -22.29 18.80 10.28
C ASN A 66 -21.39 18.66 9.03
N THR A 67 -20.27 19.38 8.95
CA THR A 67 -19.38 19.38 7.78
C THR A 67 -18.05 18.66 8.02
N LEU A 68 -17.77 18.22 9.25
CA LEU A 68 -16.50 17.60 9.62
C LEU A 68 -16.73 16.26 10.32
N SER A 69 -16.08 15.22 9.83
CA SER A 69 -16.05 13.93 10.50
C SER A 69 -14.69 13.25 10.39
N VAL A 70 -14.42 12.30 11.27
CA VAL A 70 -13.18 11.52 11.27
C VAL A 70 -13.52 10.05 11.23
N SER A 71 -12.86 9.31 10.35
CA SER A 71 -12.96 7.86 10.24
C SER A 71 -11.66 7.18 10.66
N ILE A 72 -11.78 6.08 11.39
CA ILE A 72 -10.69 5.14 11.64
C ILE A 72 -11.10 3.80 11.03
N LEU A 73 -10.31 3.32 10.09
CA LEU A 73 -10.65 2.20 9.21
C LEU A 73 -9.53 1.15 9.26
N ALA A 74 -9.90 -0.11 9.29
CA ALA A 74 -9.03 -1.20 8.86
C ALA A 74 -9.05 -1.27 7.33
N GLU A 75 -7.90 -1.57 6.74
CA GLU A 75 -7.72 -1.72 5.30
C GLU A 75 -7.29 -3.16 4.99
N LEU A 76 -7.99 -3.81 4.06
CA LEU A 76 -7.66 -5.10 3.50
C LEU A 76 -7.65 -4.99 1.99
N GLY A 77 -6.68 -5.56 1.29
CA GLY A 77 -6.62 -5.39 -0.15
C GLY A 77 -5.70 -6.36 -0.88
N TYR A 78 -5.64 -6.16 -2.18
CA TYR A 78 -4.69 -6.81 -3.08
C TYR A 78 -4.00 -5.73 -3.91
N TYR A 79 -2.69 -5.85 -4.08
CA TYR A 79 -1.89 -4.95 -4.88
C TYR A 79 -0.99 -5.75 -5.83
N HIS A 80 -0.89 -5.24 -7.05
CA HIS A 80 0.11 -5.60 -8.04
C HIS A 80 1.10 -4.44 -8.13
N ASP A 81 2.26 -4.61 -7.50
CA ASP A 81 3.33 -3.60 -7.43
C ASP A 81 4.49 -3.97 -8.36
N SER A 82 5.06 -2.99 -9.05
CA SER A 82 6.16 -3.19 -10.00
C SER A 82 7.37 -2.33 -9.68
N TYR A 83 8.50 -2.97 -9.40
CA TYR A 83 9.78 -2.31 -9.09
C TYR A 83 10.76 -2.48 -10.24
N ASP A 84 11.01 -1.41 -11.01
CA ASP A 84 11.97 -1.38 -12.12
C ASP A 84 13.31 -0.73 -11.73
N PHE A 85 14.40 -1.46 -11.95
CA PHE A 85 15.77 -0.98 -11.79
C PHE A 85 16.55 -1.03 -13.11
N LYS A 86 17.31 0.04 -13.40
CA LYS A 86 18.27 0.08 -14.50
C LYS A 86 19.69 0.04 -13.97
N HIS A 87 20.49 -0.84 -14.55
CA HIS A 87 21.91 -0.98 -14.27
C HIS A 87 22.70 -0.83 -15.58
N ASN A 88 23.74 0.00 -15.55
CA ASN A 88 24.72 0.05 -16.62
C ASN A 88 25.93 -0.78 -16.18
N MET A 89 26.11 -1.96 -16.76
CA MET A 89 27.25 -2.83 -16.48
C MET A 89 28.15 -2.91 -17.72
N SER A 90 29.28 -2.20 -17.66
CA SER A 90 30.27 -2.11 -18.74
C SER A 90 29.65 -1.65 -20.09
N ARG A 91 29.29 -2.58 -20.98
CA ARG A 91 28.70 -2.32 -22.30
C ARG A 91 27.21 -2.69 -22.38
N ASP A 92 26.69 -3.36 -21.37
CA ASP A 92 25.34 -3.90 -21.38
C ASP A 92 24.41 -3.05 -20.51
N ARG A 93 23.23 -2.74 -21.05
CA ARG A 93 22.14 -2.14 -20.28
C ARG A 93 21.27 -3.25 -19.75
N ILE A 94 21.24 -3.37 -18.43
CA ILE A 94 20.46 -4.39 -17.73
C ILE A 94 19.26 -3.71 -17.07
N THR A 95 18.06 -4.22 -17.34
CA THR A 95 16.84 -3.79 -16.64
C THR A 95 16.29 -4.97 -15.84
N GLU A 96 16.07 -4.75 -14.55
CA GLU A 96 15.42 -5.69 -13.66
C GLU A 96 14.04 -5.17 -13.31
N ASN A 97 13.03 -6.03 -13.34
CA ASN A 97 11.68 -5.68 -12.95
C ASN A 97 11.11 -6.77 -12.05
N TYR A 98 10.72 -6.38 -10.84
CA TYR A 98 10.09 -7.26 -9.86
C TYR A 98 8.63 -6.88 -9.75
N GLN A 99 7.73 -7.78 -10.13
CA GLN A 99 6.29 -7.57 -10.02
C GLN A 99 5.77 -8.45 -8.90
N PHE A 100 5.16 -7.87 -7.88
CA PHE A 100 4.61 -8.59 -6.74
C PHE A 100 3.11 -8.54 -6.73
N ASP A 101 2.49 -9.70 -6.59
CA ASP A 101 1.11 -9.78 -6.15
C ASP A 101 1.11 -9.93 -4.63
N SER A 102 0.46 -8.99 -3.95
CA SER A 102 0.52 -8.88 -2.50
C SER A 102 -0.86 -8.76 -1.89
N PHE A 103 -1.06 -9.42 -0.75
CA PHE A 103 -2.19 -9.14 0.12
C PHE A 103 -1.85 -7.99 1.07
N LEU A 104 -2.68 -6.97 1.13
CA LEU A 104 -2.48 -5.77 1.93
C LEU A 104 -3.33 -5.82 3.20
N ILE A 105 -2.71 -5.46 4.32
CA ILE A 105 -3.38 -5.29 5.62
C ILE A 105 -2.85 -4.01 6.26
N GLY A 106 -3.73 -3.11 6.65
CA GLY A 106 -3.34 -1.83 7.25
C GLY A 106 -4.43 -1.15 8.05
N GLY A 107 -4.12 0.05 8.50
CA GLY A 107 -5.06 0.99 9.10
C GLY A 107 -5.05 2.30 8.33
N PHE A 108 -6.21 2.94 8.22
CA PHE A 108 -6.40 4.15 7.46
C PHE A 108 -7.28 5.14 8.25
N GLY A 109 -6.75 6.31 8.54
CA GLY A 109 -7.47 7.43 9.14
C GLY A 109 -7.91 8.40 8.05
N LYS A 110 -9.18 8.85 8.07
CA LYS A 110 -9.69 9.85 7.13
C LYS A 110 -10.33 11.02 7.85
N PHE A 111 -9.96 12.22 7.46
CA PHE A 111 -10.58 13.48 7.88
C PHE A 111 -11.48 13.96 6.75
N HIS A 112 -12.79 14.02 6.99
CA HIS A 112 -13.78 14.40 6.00
C HIS A 112 -14.18 15.87 6.17
N PHE A 113 -14.23 16.58 5.05
CA PHE A 113 -14.59 17.98 4.90
C PHE A 113 -15.66 18.10 3.83
N SER A 114 -16.94 18.10 4.22
CA SER A 114 -18.07 18.21 3.29
C SER A 114 -17.92 17.30 2.05
N PHE A 115 -17.45 17.83 0.92
CA PHE A 115 -17.27 17.13 -0.35
C PHE A 115 -15.87 16.51 -0.58
N PHE A 116 -14.87 16.73 0.29
CA PHE A 116 -13.55 16.10 0.16
C PHE A 116 -13.07 15.48 1.48
N SER A 117 -12.01 14.67 1.43
CA SER A 117 -11.39 14.08 2.62
C SER A 117 -9.89 13.89 2.44
N LEU A 118 -9.14 14.05 3.54
CA LEU A 118 -7.71 13.76 3.61
C LEU A 118 -7.50 12.45 4.35
N GLY A 119 -6.79 11.52 3.72
CA GLY A 119 -6.48 10.21 4.27
C GLY A 119 -5.01 10.07 4.61
N ILE A 120 -4.70 9.39 5.71
CA ILE A 120 -3.37 8.87 6.01
C ILE A 120 -3.48 7.49 6.63
N GLY A 121 -2.64 6.57 6.21
CA GLY A 121 -2.61 5.24 6.75
C GLY A 121 -1.35 4.49 6.40
N GLY A 122 -1.29 3.25 6.83
CA GLY A 122 -0.13 2.41 6.61
C GLY A 122 -0.38 1.00 7.12
N GLY A 123 0.53 0.11 6.77
CA GLY A 123 0.37 -1.30 7.06
C GLY A 123 1.49 -2.12 6.45
N ILE A 124 1.14 -3.34 6.08
CA ILE A 124 2.04 -4.28 5.43
C ILE A 124 1.39 -4.85 4.17
N LYS A 125 2.19 -4.99 3.12
CA LYS A 125 1.89 -5.84 1.98
C LYS A 125 2.60 -7.18 2.21
N ILE A 126 1.90 -8.28 1.96
CA ILE A 126 2.40 -9.65 2.09
C ILE A 126 2.46 -10.24 0.69
N PRO A 127 3.65 -10.28 0.05
CA PRO A 127 3.81 -10.90 -1.25
C PRO A 127 3.41 -12.38 -1.22
N ILE A 128 2.54 -12.77 -2.16
CA ILE A 128 2.06 -14.14 -2.34
C ILE A 128 2.66 -14.79 -3.59
N SER A 129 2.94 -14.01 -4.62
CA SER A 129 3.66 -14.41 -5.83
C SER A 129 4.47 -13.24 -6.36
N ALA A 130 5.48 -13.56 -7.16
CA ALA A 130 6.21 -12.54 -7.89
C ALA A 130 6.60 -13.01 -9.28
N VAL A 131 6.79 -12.06 -10.19
CA VAL A 131 7.43 -12.27 -11.48
C VAL A 131 8.67 -11.41 -11.52
N TYR A 132 9.82 -12.05 -11.65
CA TYR A 132 11.09 -11.38 -11.88
C TYR A 132 11.42 -11.41 -13.38
N LYS A 133 11.60 -10.23 -13.97
CA LYS A 133 12.00 -10.06 -15.37
C LYS A 133 13.38 -9.43 -15.42
N LYS A 134 14.24 -9.97 -16.28
CA LYS A 134 15.60 -9.48 -16.51
C LYS A 134 15.81 -9.30 -18.00
N GLU A 135 16.09 -8.08 -18.40
CA GLU A 135 16.39 -7.73 -19.79
C GLU A 135 17.86 -7.32 -19.92
N ILE A 136 18.58 -7.95 -20.87
CA ILE A 136 19.95 -7.59 -21.23
C ILE A 136 19.98 -7.31 -22.73
N ASN A 137 20.29 -6.07 -23.13
CA ASN A 137 20.43 -5.67 -24.54
C ASN A 137 19.30 -6.21 -25.47
N SER A 138 18.04 -6.17 -25.01
CA SER A 138 16.82 -6.66 -25.69
C SER A 138 16.51 -8.16 -25.58
N SER A 139 17.33 -8.96 -24.89
CA SER A 139 16.99 -10.34 -24.52
C SER A 139 16.33 -10.36 -23.14
N ALA A 140 15.09 -10.82 -23.05
CA ALA A 140 14.31 -10.84 -21.82
C ALA A 140 14.11 -12.26 -21.28
N ASN A 141 14.49 -12.47 -20.02
CA ASN A 141 14.17 -13.68 -19.26
C ASN A 141 13.10 -13.37 -18.22
N ARG A 142 12.21 -14.33 -17.96
CA ARG A 142 11.14 -14.22 -16.98
C ARG A 142 11.15 -15.43 -16.04
N TYR A 143 11.04 -15.15 -14.74
CA TYR A 143 11.04 -16.14 -13.69
C TYR A 143 9.79 -15.93 -12.82
N TYR A 144 9.01 -16.99 -12.65
CA TYR A 144 7.86 -17.00 -11.76
C TYR A 144 8.32 -17.49 -10.39
N LEU A 145 8.01 -16.71 -9.36
CA LEU A 145 8.46 -16.92 -8.00
C LEU A 145 7.26 -17.17 -7.11
N SER A 146 7.27 -18.32 -6.43
CA SER A 146 6.32 -18.63 -5.37
C SER A 146 6.64 -17.83 -4.11
N ARG A 147 5.72 -17.85 -3.15
CA ARG A 147 5.97 -17.29 -1.82
C ARG A 147 7.19 -17.91 -1.12
N GLY A 148 7.50 -19.18 -1.39
CA GLY A 148 8.71 -19.83 -0.88
C GLY A 148 9.96 -19.15 -1.41
N ASP A 149 10.03 -18.98 -2.73
CA ASP A 149 11.16 -18.33 -3.40
C ASP A 149 11.36 -16.88 -2.92
N ILE A 150 10.26 -16.13 -2.71
CA ILE A 150 10.32 -14.76 -2.17
C ILE A 150 10.93 -14.74 -0.76
N LYS A 151 10.63 -15.75 0.07
CA LYS A 151 11.22 -15.90 1.41
C LYS A 151 12.70 -16.21 1.38
N ASP A 152 13.16 -16.87 0.33
CA ASP A 152 14.58 -17.16 0.16
C ASP A 152 15.32 -15.96 -0.45
N ILE A 153 14.68 -15.15 -1.29
CA ILE A 153 15.30 -13.96 -1.92
C ILE A 153 15.40 -12.77 -0.96
N PHE A 154 14.41 -12.54 -0.09
CA PHE A 154 14.36 -11.35 0.77
C PHE A 154 14.51 -11.69 2.26
N GLN A 155 15.18 -10.82 3.02
CA GLN A 155 15.34 -10.98 4.47
C GLN A 155 13.99 -10.96 5.21
N THR A 156 13.03 -10.19 4.67
CA THR A 156 11.67 -10.10 5.17
C THR A 156 10.70 -10.21 3.99
N SER A 157 9.76 -11.14 4.05
CA SER A 157 8.71 -11.31 3.03
C SER A 157 7.44 -10.52 3.35
N ILE A 158 7.64 -9.30 3.83
CA ILE A 158 6.61 -8.29 4.06
C ILE A 158 7.18 -6.95 3.63
N ILE A 159 6.34 -6.10 3.05
CA ILE A 159 6.69 -4.77 2.58
C ILE A 159 5.86 -3.77 3.40
N PRO A 160 6.44 -3.11 4.41
CA PRO A 160 5.73 -2.06 5.12
C PRO A 160 5.45 -0.89 4.17
N TYR A 161 4.28 -0.24 4.31
CA TYR A 161 3.92 0.91 3.48
C TYR A 161 3.31 2.05 4.30
N LEU A 162 3.41 3.26 3.74
CA LEU A 162 2.71 4.46 4.20
C LEU A 162 1.94 5.04 3.01
N LYS A 163 0.67 5.38 3.22
CA LYS A 163 -0.21 5.94 2.20
C LYS A 163 -0.86 7.24 2.67
N ALA A 164 -0.95 8.22 1.79
CA ALA A 164 -1.75 9.42 1.97
C ALA A 164 -2.70 9.61 0.78
N SER A 165 -3.91 10.14 1.02
CA SER A 165 -4.89 10.39 -0.04
C SER A 165 -5.60 11.74 0.11
N LEU A 166 -6.03 12.28 -1.03
CA LEU A 166 -6.99 13.38 -1.16
C LEU A 166 -8.15 12.87 -1.99
N ASP A 167 -9.31 12.72 -1.37
CA ASP A 167 -10.47 12.08 -1.97
C ASP A 167 -11.66 13.03 -2.05
N PHE A 168 -12.34 13.07 -3.19
CA PHE A 168 -13.54 13.85 -3.46
C PHE A 168 -14.75 12.93 -3.52
N SER A 169 -15.81 13.29 -2.80
CA SER A 169 -17.10 12.60 -2.85
C SER A 169 -17.90 13.10 -4.04
N ILE A 170 -18.30 12.18 -4.91
CA ILE A 170 -19.14 12.41 -6.07
C ILE A 170 -20.48 11.70 -5.81
N PHE A 171 -21.60 12.41 -5.98
CA PHE A 171 -22.94 11.86 -5.73
C PHE A 171 -23.11 11.22 -4.33
N ASN A 172 -22.48 11.79 -3.30
CA ASN A 172 -22.53 11.40 -1.89
C ASN A 172 -21.83 10.08 -1.50
N TYR A 173 -21.62 9.14 -2.42
CA TYR A 173 -21.04 7.82 -2.12
C TYR A 173 -19.90 7.41 -3.06
N ALA A 174 -19.87 7.89 -4.30
CA ALA A 174 -18.75 7.59 -5.19
C ALA A 174 -17.55 8.44 -4.78
N LEU A 175 -16.36 7.90 -5.00
CA LEU A 175 -15.10 8.53 -4.61
C LEU A 175 -14.18 8.60 -5.81
N PHE A 176 -13.63 9.79 -6.04
CA PHE A 176 -12.48 10.01 -6.90
C PHE A 176 -11.39 10.65 -6.07
N GLY A 177 -10.17 10.12 -6.10
CA GLY A 177 -9.09 10.66 -5.29
C GLY A 177 -7.73 10.52 -5.93
N LEU A 178 -6.78 11.27 -5.38
CA LEU A 178 -5.36 11.13 -5.62
C LEU A 178 -4.72 10.49 -4.40
N TYR A 179 -3.75 9.60 -4.61
CA TYR A 179 -3.00 9.02 -3.51
C TYR A 179 -1.51 8.96 -3.82
N VAL A 180 -0.74 8.94 -2.74
CA VAL A 180 0.69 8.64 -2.76
C VAL A 180 0.93 7.48 -1.81
N ASN A 181 1.61 6.43 -2.28
CA ASN A 181 2.00 5.27 -1.50
C ASN A 181 3.52 5.15 -1.49
N TYR A 182 4.11 4.96 -0.32
CA TYR A 182 5.54 4.74 -0.15
C TYR A 182 5.78 3.38 0.49
N ASP A 183 6.53 2.54 -0.21
CA ASP A 183 6.92 1.21 0.23
C ASP A 183 8.31 1.26 0.86
N PHE A 184 8.38 0.93 2.15
CA PHE A 184 9.63 0.98 2.90
C PHE A 184 10.66 -0.03 2.37
N PRO A 185 11.96 0.28 2.47
CA PRO A 185 12.99 -0.57 1.90
C PRO A 185 12.99 -1.99 2.47
N ILE A 186 12.84 -3.00 1.61
CA ILE A 186 13.12 -4.40 1.93
C ILE A 186 14.52 -4.77 1.45
N LYS A 187 15.17 -5.71 2.13
CA LYS A 187 16.56 -6.10 1.87
C LYS A 187 16.65 -7.49 1.27
N PHE A 188 17.53 -7.66 0.29
CA PHE A 188 17.84 -8.96 -0.29
C PHE A 188 18.66 -9.82 0.69
N GLN A 189 18.43 -11.13 0.68
CA GLN A 189 19.28 -12.07 1.40
C GLN A 189 20.66 -12.14 0.75
N LYS A 190 21.66 -12.51 1.56
CA LYS A 190 23.01 -12.84 1.09
C LYS A 190 23.17 -14.35 1.11
N ASN A 191 22.30 -15.05 0.39
CA ASN A 191 22.37 -16.49 0.21
C ASN A 191 22.64 -16.78 -1.28
N ASN A 192 23.07 -18.00 -1.60
CA ASN A 192 23.38 -18.38 -2.99
C ASN A 192 22.11 -18.60 -3.85
N PHE A 193 20.92 -18.31 -3.32
CA PHE A 193 19.66 -18.54 -4.02
C PHE A 193 19.42 -17.45 -5.06
N MET A 194 19.34 -17.82 -6.34
CA MET A 194 19.23 -16.89 -7.49
C MET A 194 20.37 -15.85 -7.59
N ASP A 195 21.48 -16.06 -6.87
CA ASP A 195 22.52 -15.04 -6.67
C ASP A 195 23.31 -14.73 -7.97
N ASN A 196 23.31 -15.66 -8.93
CA ASN A 196 23.88 -15.48 -10.27
C ASN A 196 22.90 -14.81 -11.26
N ILE A 197 21.64 -14.67 -10.87
CA ILE A 197 20.56 -14.18 -11.72
C ILE A 197 20.25 -12.72 -11.37
N LEU A 198 20.10 -12.41 -10.08
CA LEU A 198 19.78 -11.08 -9.55
C LEU A 198 20.98 -10.13 -9.66
N VAL A 199 20.72 -8.90 -10.11
CA VAL A 199 21.73 -7.85 -10.25
C VAL A 199 21.73 -6.92 -9.04
N ASN A 200 20.56 -6.42 -8.64
CA ASN A 200 20.39 -5.69 -7.39
C ASN A 200 20.34 -6.64 -6.19
N LYS A 201 21.21 -6.41 -5.20
CA LYS A 201 21.31 -7.20 -3.96
C LYS A 201 21.26 -6.34 -2.69
N ASN A 202 20.90 -5.07 -2.83
CA ASN A 202 20.89 -4.14 -1.71
C ASN A 202 19.49 -4.03 -1.13
N TYR A 203 18.75 -3.01 -1.55
CA TYR A 203 17.39 -2.74 -1.10
C TYR A 203 16.45 -2.64 -2.28
N MET A 204 15.16 -2.74 -1.99
CA MET A 204 14.08 -2.40 -2.89
C MET A 204 13.08 -1.55 -2.12
N THR A 205 12.81 -0.35 -2.62
CA THR A 205 11.82 0.59 -2.11
C THR A 205 11.06 1.20 -3.27
N GLY A 206 9.80 1.56 -3.04
CA GLY A 206 8.87 2.06 -4.06
C GLY A 206 8.20 3.36 -3.62
N LEU A 207 7.86 4.20 -4.59
CA LEU A 207 6.97 5.34 -4.44
C LEU A 207 5.99 5.33 -5.60
N ASP A 208 4.71 5.32 -5.26
CA ASP A 208 3.62 5.25 -6.22
C ASP A 208 2.79 6.52 -6.08
N ILE A 209 2.45 7.13 -7.23
CA ILE A 209 1.57 8.28 -7.29
C ILE A 209 0.42 7.91 -8.22
N GLY A 210 -0.80 7.99 -7.72
CA GLY A 210 -1.93 7.40 -8.42
C GLY A 210 -3.26 8.05 -8.16
N ILE A 211 -4.25 7.48 -8.83
CA ILE A 211 -5.67 7.80 -8.67
C ILE A 211 -6.37 6.64 -7.99
N GLN A 212 -7.39 6.96 -7.18
CA GLN A 212 -8.28 5.98 -6.59
C GLN A 212 -9.73 6.29 -6.92
N LEU A 213 -10.47 5.25 -7.27
CA LEU A 213 -11.88 5.27 -7.62
C LEU A 213 -12.62 4.32 -6.70
N GLY A 214 -13.81 4.69 -6.23
CA GLY A 214 -14.47 3.80 -5.30
C GLY A 214 -15.84 4.23 -4.83
N TYR A 215 -16.28 3.52 -3.81
CA TYR A 215 -17.48 3.82 -3.05
C TYR A 215 -17.11 3.92 -1.58
N PHE A 216 -17.63 4.93 -0.89
CA PHE A 216 -17.46 5.10 0.54
C PHE A 216 -18.80 5.46 1.17
N VAL A 217 -19.23 4.66 2.13
CA VAL A 217 -20.55 4.78 2.77
C VAL A 217 -20.36 4.90 4.27
N ASN A 218 -20.92 5.95 4.84
CA ASN A 218 -21.13 6.08 6.27
C ASN A 218 -22.58 5.68 6.56
N PHE A 219 -22.76 4.59 7.29
CA PHE A 219 -24.08 4.17 7.75
C PHE A 219 -24.46 5.03 8.95
N GLU A 220 -25.16 6.12 8.69
CA GLU A 220 -25.72 6.95 9.75
C GLU A 220 -26.65 6.12 10.64
N LYS A 221 -26.57 6.36 11.94
CA LYS A 221 -27.46 5.76 12.91
C LYS A 221 -28.85 6.37 12.70
N TYR A 222 -29.79 5.60 12.14
CA TYR A 222 -31.21 5.95 12.21
C TYR A 222 -31.61 6.00 13.70
N ASN A 223 -31.66 7.19 14.27
CA ASN A 223 -32.39 7.42 15.52
C ASN A 223 -33.87 7.25 15.20
N ARG A 224 -34.43 6.08 15.54
CA ARG A 224 -35.85 5.96 15.87
C ARG A 224 -36.03 6.27 17.35
#